data_AF-A0A7K5P2X3-F1
#
_entry.id   AF-A0A7K5P2X3-F1
#
_cell.length_a   1.000
_cell.length_b   1.000
_cell.length_c   1.000
_cell.angle_alpha   90.00
_cell.angle_beta   90.00
_cell.angle_gamma   90.00
#
_symmetry.space_group_name_H-M   'P 1'
#
loop_
_entity.id
_entity.type
_entity.pdbx_description
1 polymer ?
#
loop_
_entity_poly.entity_id
_entity_poly.type
_entity_poly.pdbx_seq_one_letter_code
_entity_poly.pdbx_strand_id
1 'polypeptide(L)'
;NSKLRHVEKDVLIPQIMRDRAKELCSDKVQAFTKCCQETGLLMVVKCRQENTALKDCLVGYYSDPSFYEECKAEYLKQREEYRATGIKKKRQKFTPNV
;
A
#
# COMPACT_ATOMS: atom_id res chain seq x y z
N ASN A 1 25.72 2.38 -6.98
CA ASN A 1 24.81 3.48 -7.39
C ASN A 1 23.64 3.54 -6.41
N SER A 2 23.88 4.03 -5.19
CA SER A 2 22.97 3.88 -4.03
C SER A 2 22.15 5.13 -3.68
N LYS A 3 22.25 6.20 -4.48
CA LYS A 3 21.51 7.44 -4.22
C LYS A 3 20.10 7.36 -4.79
N LEU A 4 19.10 7.50 -3.92
CA LEU A 4 17.69 7.63 -4.31
C LEU A 4 17.37 9.11 -4.59
N ARG A 5 16.60 9.37 -5.64
CA ARG A 5 16.02 10.69 -5.95
C ARG A 5 14.84 10.97 -5.00
N HIS A 6 14.47 12.23 -4.82
CA HIS A 6 13.30 12.61 -4.00
C HIS A 6 12.03 11.90 -4.45
N VAL A 7 11.76 11.84 -5.76
CA VAL A 7 10.60 11.10 -6.30
C VAL A 7 10.63 9.61 -5.93
N GLU A 8 11.81 9.00 -5.87
CA GLU A 8 11.94 7.58 -5.50
C GLU A 8 11.66 7.38 -4.01
N LYS A 9 12.22 8.27 -3.17
CA LYS A 9 12.10 8.21 -1.71
C LYS A 9 10.72 8.56 -1.20
N ASP A 10 10.08 9.58 -1.79
CA ASP A 10 8.89 10.23 -1.24
C ASP A 10 7.61 9.84 -1.99
N VAL A 11 7.73 9.26 -3.19
CA VAL A 11 6.59 8.85 -4.01
C VAL A 11 6.62 7.37 -4.38
N LEU A 12 7.67 6.88 -5.04
CA LEU A 12 7.66 5.53 -5.62
C LEU A 12 7.76 4.42 -4.57
N ILE A 13 8.71 4.50 -3.63
CA ILE A 13 8.85 3.53 -2.54
C ILE A 13 7.61 3.58 -1.63
N PRO A 14 7.14 4.76 -1.16
CA PRO A 14 5.91 4.84 -0.39
C PRO A 14 4.70 4.29 -1.16
N GLN A 15 4.65 4.43 -2.49
CA GLN A 15 3.58 3.85 -3.27
C GLN A 15 3.60 2.32 -3.26
N ILE A 16 4.78 1.69 -3.35
CA ILE A 16 4.93 0.24 -3.21
C ILE A 16 4.52 -0.21 -1.80
N MET A 17 4.96 0.52 -0.77
CA MET A 17 4.53 0.27 0.62
C MET A 17 3.02 0.31 0.76
N ARG A 18 2.34 1.32 0.19
CA ARG A 18 0.88 1.43 0.25
C ARG A 18 0.18 0.24 -0.40
N ASP A 19 0.68 -0.22 -1.53
CA ASP A 19 0.05 -1.32 -2.28
C ASP A 19 0.25 -2.64 -1.52
N ARG A 20 1.48 -2.95 -1.05
CA ARG A 20 1.76 -4.13 -0.22
C ARG A 20 1.02 -4.11 1.12
N ALA A 21 0.97 -2.98 1.80
CA ALA A 21 0.27 -2.86 3.09
C ALA A 21 -1.24 -3.13 2.93
N LYS A 22 -1.86 -2.75 1.81
CA LYS A 22 -3.26 -3.09 1.52
C LYS A 22 -3.48 -4.58 1.29
N GLU A 23 -2.53 -5.27 0.67
CA GLU A 23 -2.58 -6.73 0.50
C GLU A 23 -2.45 -7.44 1.86
N LEU A 24 -1.52 -7.00 2.70
CA LEU A 24 -1.30 -7.55 4.04
C LEU A 24 -2.47 -7.26 5.01
N CYS A 25 -3.10 -6.08 4.89
CA CYS A 25 -4.29 -5.70 5.66
C CYS A 25 -5.60 -6.03 4.92
N SER A 26 -5.60 -7.00 4.00
CA SER A 26 -6.73 -7.29 3.11
C SER A 26 -8.01 -7.66 3.86
N ASP A 27 -7.91 -8.35 5.00
CA ASP A 27 -9.02 -8.67 5.89
C ASP A 27 -9.69 -7.40 6.46
N LYS A 28 -8.88 -6.44 6.90
CA LYS A 28 -9.37 -5.14 7.41
C LYS A 28 -9.97 -4.30 6.28
N VAL A 29 -9.39 -4.36 5.08
CA VAL A 29 -9.94 -3.69 3.89
C VAL A 29 -11.30 -4.27 3.54
N GLN A 30 -11.47 -5.60 3.58
CA GLN A 30 -12.75 -6.26 3.32
C GLN A 30 -13.80 -5.90 4.38
N ALA A 31 -13.44 -5.96 5.67
CA ALA A 31 -14.35 -5.59 6.75
C ALA A 31 -14.83 -4.14 6.63
N PHE A 32 -13.91 -3.21 6.38
CA PHE A 32 -14.26 -1.80 6.16
C PHE A 32 -15.12 -1.62 4.90
N THR A 33 -14.78 -2.28 3.79
CA THR A 33 -15.54 -2.19 2.54
C THR A 33 -16.96 -2.72 2.71
N LYS A 34 -17.12 -3.85 3.39
CA LYS A 34 -18.43 -4.43 3.73
C LYS A 34 -19.27 -3.45 4.55
N CYS A 35 -18.71 -2.88 5.62
CA CYS A 35 -19.41 -1.89 6.42
C CYS A 35 -19.82 -0.66 5.59
N CYS A 36 -18.95 -0.17 4.70
CA CYS A 36 -19.27 0.97 3.83
C CYS A 36 -20.45 0.68 2.91
N GLN A 37 -20.51 -0.55 2.36
CA GLN A 37 -21.60 -0.97 1.47
C GLN A 37 -22.93 -1.10 2.21
N GLU A 38 -22.92 -1.63 3.43
CA GLU A 38 -24.14 -1.81 4.23
C GLU A 38 -24.69 -0.50 4.80
N THR A 39 -23.83 0.47 5.10
CA THR A 39 -24.21 1.70 5.80
C THR A 39 -24.38 2.92 4.89
N GLY A 40 -23.86 2.87 3.66
CA GLY A 40 -23.99 3.92 2.65
C GLY A 40 -23.54 5.29 3.19
N LEU A 41 -24.41 6.29 3.10
CA LEU A 41 -24.12 7.67 3.54
C LEU A 41 -23.75 7.78 5.03
N LEU A 42 -24.14 6.82 5.88
CA LEU A 42 -23.85 6.85 7.32
C LEU A 42 -22.50 6.21 7.69
N MET A 43 -21.70 5.78 6.71
CA MET A 43 -20.43 5.05 6.94
C MET A 43 -19.43 5.78 7.84
N VAL A 44 -19.33 7.11 7.77
CA VAL A 44 -18.35 7.89 8.54
C VAL A 44 -18.63 7.83 10.05
N VAL A 45 -19.87 7.55 10.42
CA VAL A 45 -20.28 7.37 11.82
C VAL A 45 -20.29 5.90 12.19
N LYS A 46 -20.88 5.05 11.35
CA LYS A 46 -21.11 3.63 11.66
C LYS A 46 -19.86 2.75 11.49
N CYS A 47 -18.97 3.06 10.56
CA CYS A 47 -17.78 2.24 10.24
C CYS A 47 -16.49 2.75 10.92
N ARG A 48 -16.62 3.47 12.05
CA ARG A 48 -15.46 4.05 12.75
C ARG A 48 -14.53 2.98 13.30
N GLN A 49 -15.08 1.86 13.74
CA GLN A 49 -14.31 0.75 14.30
C GLN A 49 -13.47 0.07 13.23
N GLU A 50 -14.09 -0.29 12.10
CA GLU A 50 -13.42 -0.91 10.95
C GLU A 50 -12.40 0.04 10.34
N ASN A 51 -12.71 1.34 10.26
CA ASN A 51 -11.77 2.35 9.80
C ASN A 51 -10.55 2.47 10.74
N THR A 52 -10.77 2.46 12.05
CA THR A 52 -9.68 2.48 13.03
C THR A 52 -8.81 1.24 12.90
N ALA A 53 -9.41 0.06 12.83
CA ALA A 53 -8.68 -1.20 12.66
C ALA A 53 -7.85 -1.23 11.36
N LEU A 54 -8.42 -0.75 10.24
CA LEU A 54 -7.71 -0.62 8.98
C LEU A 54 -6.57 0.40 9.08
N LYS A 55 -6.83 1.56 9.67
CA LYS A 55 -5.82 2.60 9.88
C LYS A 55 -4.66 2.09 10.72
N ASP A 56 -4.93 1.41 11.83
CA ASP A 56 -3.91 0.90 12.74
C ASP A 56 -3.03 -0.14 12.05
N CYS A 57 -3.62 -1.04 11.26
CA CYS A 57 -2.89 -2.01 10.45
C CYS A 57 -1.95 -1.30 9.45
N LEU A 58 -2.46 -0.34 8.69
CA LEU A 58 -1.67 0.38 7.69
C LEU A 58 -0.55 1.22 8.33
N VAL A 59 -0.85 1.93 9.41
CA VAL A 59 0.14 2.74 10.14
C VAL A 59 1.26 1.87 10.70
N GLY A 60 0.96 0.69 11.23
CA GLY A 60 1.95 -0.27 11.69
C GLY A 60 3.02 -0.56 10.63
N TYR A 61 2.59 -0.86 9.39
CA TYR A 61 3.51 -1.09 8.28
C TYR A 61 4.26 0.16 7.83
N TYR A 62 3.62 1.34 7.79
CA TYR A 62 4.33 2.58 7.42
C TYR A 62 5.37 3.01 8.45
N SER A 63 5.15 2.66 9.72
CA SER A 63 6.10 2.96 10.79
C SER A 63 7.25 1.95 10.90
N ASP A 64 7.16 0.80 10.25
CA ASP A 64 8.18 -0.25 10.30
C ASP A 64 9.35 0.04 9.33
N PRO A 65 10.58 0.28 9.84
CA PRO A 65 11.76 0.47 9.01
C PRO A 65 12.11 -0.76 8.16
N SER A 66 11.81 -1.96 8.66
CA SER A 66 12.12 -3.22 7.96
C SER A 66 11.27 -3.33 6.71
N PHE A 67 9.97 -3.04 6.83
CA PHE A 67 9.04 -2.97 5.71
C PHE A 67 9.45 -1.92 4.66
N TYR A 68 9.97 -0.78 5.09
CA TYR A 68 10.51 0.23 4.17
C TYR A 68 11.68 -0.31 3.35
N GLU A 69 12.65 -0.97 4.00
CA GLU A 69 13.83 -1.51 3.32
C GLU A 69 13.47 -2.64 2.35
N GLU A 70 12.50 -3.49 2.67
CA GLU A 70 11.96 -4.47 1.72
C GLU A 70 11.36 -3.81 0.48
N CYS A 71 10.48 -2.82 0.67
CA CYS A 71 9.82 -2.12 -0.44
C CYS A 71 10.83 -1.34 -1.29
N LYS A 72 11.89 -0.82 -0.66
CA LYS A 72 13.02 -0.18 -1.33
C LYS A 72 13.84 -1.18 -2.14
N ALA A 73 14.12 -2.37 -1.62
CA ALA A 73 14.80 -3.42 -2.36
C ALA A 73 13.99 -3.84 -3.60
N GLU A 74 12.67 -3.98 -3.45
CA GLU A 74 11.78 -4.24 -4.57
C GLU A 74 11.84 -3.11 -5.61
N TYR A 75 11.74 -1.86 -5.17
CA TYR A 75 11.86 -0.71 -6.07
C TYR A 75 13.17 -0.70 -6.86
N LEU A 76 14.30 -0.97 -6.20
CA LEU A 76 15.61 -1.01 -6.82
C LEU A 76 15.70 -2.09 -7.89
N LYS A 77 15.13 -3.27 -7.63
CA LYS A 77 15.02 -4.35 -8.61
C LYS A 77 14.19 -3.93 -9.83
N GLN A 78 13.00 -3.35 -9.62
CA GLN A 78 12.16 -2.85 -10.71
C GLN A 78 12.87 -1.76 -11.54
N ARG A 79 13.66 -0.90 -10.88
CA ARG A 79 14.44 0.15 -11.53
C ARG A 79 15.57 -0.44 -12.38
N GLU A 80 16.24 -1.48 -11.90
CA GLU A 80 17.27 -2.19 -12.65
C GLU A 80 16.68 -2.89 -13.87
N GLU A 81 15.57 -3.61 -13.72
CA GLU A 81 14.82 -4.23 -14.81
C GLU A 81 14.41 -3.21 -15.88
N TYR A 82 13.90 -2.04 -15.46
CA TYR A 82 13.55 -0.97 -16.38
C TYR A 82 14.77 -0.40 -17.12
N ARG A 83 15.91 -0.27 -16.45
CA ARG A 83 17.16 0.20 -17.07
C ARG A 83 17.72 -0.80 -18.07
N ALA A 84 17.56 -2.10 -17.81
CA ALA A 84 18.03 -3.17 -18.68
C ALA A 84 17.12 -3.37 -19.90
N THR A 85 15.80 -3.29 -19.72
CA THR A 85 14.81 -3.69 -20.75
C THR A 85 14.04 -2.53 -21.37
N GLY A 86 13.99 -1.37 -20.71
CA GLY A 86 13.12 -0.26 -21.08
C GLY A 86 11.62 -0.50 -20.78
N ILE A 87 11.24 -1.65 -20.20
CA ILE A 87 9.84 -2.02 -19.96
C ILE A 87 9.46 -1.66 -18.52
N LYS A 88 8.42 -0.82 -18.35
CA LYS A 88 7.92 -0.46 -17.01
C LYS A 88 7.07 -1.60 -16.45
N LYS A 89 7.36 -2.02 -15.21
CA LYS A 89 6.50 -2.98 -14.49
C LYS A 89 5.10 -2.40 -14.34
N LYS A 90 4.08 -3.13 -14.81
CA LYS A 90 2.68 -2.72 -14.69
C LYS A 90 2.29 -2.79 -13.22
N ARG A 91 1.78 -1.69 -12.70
CA ARG A 91 1.29 -1.61 -11.32
C ARG A 91 0.07 -2.51 -11.16
N GLN A 92 0.15 -3.47 -10.23
CA GLN A 92 -1.01 -4.24 -9.83
C GLN A 92 -1.94 -3.32 -9.04
N LYS A 93 -3.16 -3.12 -9.53
CA LYS A 93 -4.20 -2.44 -8.77
C LYS A 93 -4.74 -3.47 -7.80
N PHE A 94 -4.54 -3.27 -6.49
CA PHE A 94 -5.23 -4.06 -5.50
C PHE A 94 -6.73 -3.85 -5.66
N THR A 95 -7.43 -4.86 -6.16
CA THR A 95 -8.88 -4.94 -6.17
C THR A 95 -9.28 -5.84 -5.01
N PRO A 96 -9.79 -5.29 -3.89
CA PRO A 96 -10.35 -6.15 -2.86
C PRO A 96 -11.49 -6.95 -3.49
N ASN A 97 -11.42 -8.29 -3.39
CA ASN A 97 -12.56 -9.13 -3.70
C ASN A 97 -13.62 -8.80 -2.65
N VAL A 98 -14.67 -8.11 -3.10
CA VAL A 98 -15.88 -7.79 -2.34
C VAL A 98 -16.82 -8.99 -2.41
#